data_AF-A0A0C3PRW4-F1
#
_entry.id   AF-A0A0C3PRW4-F1
#
_cell.length_a   1.000
_cell.length_b   1.000
_cell.length_c   1.000
_cell.angle_alpha   90.00
_cell.angle_beta   90.00
_cell.angle_gamma   90.00
#
_symmetry.space_group_name_H-M   'P 1'
#
loop_
_entity.id
_entity.type
_entity.pdbx_description
1 polymer ?
#
loop_
_entity_poly.entity_id
_entity_poly.type
_entity_poly.pdbx_seq_one_letter_code
_entity_poly.pdbx_strand_id
1 'polypeptide(L)'
;MDINPKVGISDCSALHWLTISTSNVTLCQWYAKAIDQHMKLPPEIKRAFDDLTPEDHKTATSLLFEGEFSDCEEPEGSQPRKKRVRNPGPEEKKKKNEKSILRGITNKSLDCQVNKITFPAFSFEDEAKGNYKHPDQQLSQTWADDIPCSAKSYYNFIKEYSTVAKPSKVSATGSAAKGQYIVRDDQTAGMLCLSRYWHALGQSKDNPYPVPARDIIRSGARHNWFLHYLQVTQLLSRSINQVLHAIDPGFYEKITHLREVVEEKFPAVKAFNRDDPLLFEGREIFLNWKSGPHVDRQDPQMGWVALMALGEFTGGNLHCPQLGLDVGLEPGDVIFLRGRIVRHQIKDWDEEQRILIAHFTHTCLWEAAGLEKQVSI
;
A
#
# COMPACT_ATOMS: atom_id res chain seq x y z
N MET A 1 48.64 12.41 -37.79
CA MET A 1 47.40 11.70 -38.18
C MET A 1 46.51 11.74 -36.96
N ASP A 2 45.69 12.77 -36.87
CA ASP A 2 45.17 13.25 -35.61
C ASP A 2 43.66 13.06 -35.60
N ILE A 3 43.19 12.17 -34.72
CA ILE A 3 41.78 11.74 -34.70
C ILE A 3 41.02 12.65 -33.73
N ASN A 4 40.05 13.37 -34.27
CA ASN A 4 39.32 14.47 -33.64
C ASN A 4 38.16 13.96 -32.75
N PRO A 5 38.16 14.17 -31.42
CA PRO A 5 37.09 13.74 -30.53
C PRO A 5 36.06 14.86 -30.29
N LYS A 6 35.18 15.12 -31.27
CA LYS A 6 34.01 15.99 -31.09
C LYS A 6 32.74 15.48 -31.80
N VAL A 7 31.94 14.71 -31.07
CA VAL A 7 30.48 14.65 -31.24
C VAL A 7 29.88 14.83 -29.85
N GLY A 8 29.44 16.05 -29.55
CA GLY A 8 28.62 16.30 -28.37
C GLY A 8 27.17 16.06 -28.72
N ILE A 9 26.52 15.10 -28.07
CA ILE A 9 25.06 14.93 -28.13
C ILE A 9 24.48 15.65 -26.92
N SER A 10 24.26 16.95 -27.07
CA SER A 10 23.46 17.75 -26.16
C SER A 10 22.00 17.69 -26.59
N ASP A 11 21.22 16.78 -25.99
CA ASP A 11 19.82 17.01 -25.58
C ASP A 11 19.22 15.70 -25.02
N CYS A 12 19.31 15.51 -23.71
CA CYS A 12 18.57 14.47 -22.97
C CYS A 12 17.30 15.08 -22.33
N SER A 13 16.48 15.76 -23.14
CA SER A 13 15.21 16.35 -22.70
C SER A 13 14.05 15.40 -22.99
N ALA A 14 13.25 15.09 -21.95
CA ALA A 14 12.01 14.28 -21.94
C ALA A 14 12.10 12.80 -21.48
N LEU A 15 12.58 12.57 -20.26
CA LEU A 15 12.28 11.36 -19.47
C LEU A 15 11.56 11.76 -18.17
N HIS A 16 10.23 11.89 -18.26
CA HIS A 16 9.36 12.23 -17.13
C HIS A 16 8.98 10.97 -16.34
N TRP A 17 9.17 11.02 -15.02
CA TRP A 17 8.78 9.96 -14.08
C TRP A 17 7.76 10.50 -13.07
N LEU A 18 7.05 9.57 -12.43
CA LEU A 18 5.91 9.89 -11.57
C LEU A 18 6.34 10.10 -10.10
N THR A 19 6.20 11.32 -9.60
CA THR A 19 6.23 11.66 -8.17
C THR A 19 4.84 12.17 -7.78
N ILE A 20 4.29 11.74 -6.63
CA ILE A 20 2.89 12.05 -6.26
C ILE A 20 2.86 13.34 -5.42
N SER A 21 3.21 14.46 -6.05
CA SER A 21 3.23 15.77 -5.38
C SER A 21 1.81 16.34 -5.19
N THR A 22 1.43 16.57 -3.94
CA THR A 22 0.09 17.02 -3.53
C THR A 22 -0.09 18.54 -3.70
N SER A 23 -0.70 18.99 -4.80
CA SER A 23 -1.12 20.39 -4.91
C SER A 23 -2.38 20.66 -5.75
N ASN A 24 -3.16 21.63 -5.25
CA ASN A 24 -4.32 22.30 -5.83
C ASN A 24 -5.69 21.59 -5.85
N VAL A 25 -6.71 22.40 -5.53
CA VAL A 25 -8.09 22.00 -5.21
C VAL A 25 -9.07 22.69 -6.14
N THR A 26 -9.89 21.93 -6.89
CA THR A 26 -11.30 22.26 -7.26
C THR A 26 -11.91 21.15 -8.15
N LEU A 27 -12.77 20.26 -7.62
CA LEU A 27 -13.71 19.48 -8.49
C LEU A 27 -14.92 18.82 -7.78
N CYS A 28 -15.48 19.42 -6.72
CA CYS A 28 -16.47 18.77 -5.85
C CYS A 28 -17.82 18.33 -6.48
N GLN A 29 -18.07 18.55 -7.78
CA GLN A 29 -19.37 18.28 -8.43
C GLN A 29 -19.47 16.93 -9.15
N TRP A 30 -18.35 16.27 -9.49
CA TRP A 30 -18.38 14.94 -10.14
C TRP A 30 -18.45 13.77 -9.14
N TYR A 31 -17.98 14.01 -7.92
CA TYR A 31 -17.69 12.98 -6.91
C TYR A 31 -18.92 12.16 -6.48
N ALA A 32 -20.08 12.82 -6.29
CA ALA A 32 -21.31 12.18 -5.84
C ALA A 32 -21.86 11.10 -6.80
N LYS A 33 -21.46 11.12 -8.08
CA LYS A 33 -21.97 10.20 -9.10
C LYS A 33 -21.20 8.88 -9.20
N ALA A 34 -19.96 8.83 -8.70
CA ALA A 34 -19.09 7.65 -8.77
C ALA A 34 -19.35 6.64 -7.63
N ILE A 35 -19.62 7.13 -6.41
CA ILE A 35 -19.84 6.28 -5.23
C ILE A 35 -21.06 5.36 -5.42
N ASP A 36 -22.16 5.90 -5.95
CA ASP A 36 -23.40 5.18 -6.29
C ASP A 36 -23.20 4.08 -7.37
N GLN A 37 -22.12 4.18 -8.16
CA GLN A 37 -21.82 3.24 -9.23
C GLN A 37 -20.89 2.09 -8.83
N HIS A 38 -20.22 2.15 -7.67
CA HIS A 38 -19.21 1.15 -7.28
C HIS A 38 -19.49 0.42 -5.94
N MET A 39 -20.33 0.96 -5.05
CA MET A 39 -20.68 0.28 -3.79
C MET A 39 -22.00 -0.50 -3.88
N LYS A 40 -22.04 -1.55 -4.73
CA LYS A 40 -23.21 -2.42 -4.87
C LYS A 40 -22.99 -3.77 -4.19
N LEU A 41 -23.70 -3.99 -3.08
CA LEU A 41 -23.80 -5.29 -2.41
C LEU A 41 -24.43 -6.35 -3.33
N PRO A 42 -24.17 -7.66 -3.10
CA PRO A 42 -24.78 -8.75 -3.85
C PRO A 42 -26.32 -8.64 -3.91
N PRO A 43 -26.97 -8.97 -5.04
CA PRO A 43 -28.41 -8.75 -5.23
C PRO A 43 -29.31 -9.41 -4.17
N GLU A 44 -28.87 -10.55 -3.64
CA GLU A 44 -29.57 -11.34 -2.63
C GLU A 44 -29.51 -10.64 -1.26
N ILE A 45 -28.31 -10.15 -0.90
CA ILE A 45 -28.09 -9.36 0.31
C ILE A 45 -28.85 -8.03 0.21
N LYS A 46 -28.85 -7.38 -0.97
CA LYS A 46 -29.60 -6.14 -1.15
C LYS A 46 -31.11 -6.36 -0.95
N ARG A 47 -31.73 -7.39 -1.53
CA ARG A 47 -33.15 -7.70 -1.28
C ARG A 47 -33.43 -7.97 0.19
N ALA A 48 -32.56 -8.76 0.84
CA ALA A 48 -32.67 -9.05 2.28
C ALA A 48 -32.52 -7.81 3.19
N PHE A 49 -32.02 -6.68 2.67
CA PHE A 49 -32.06 -5.37 3.33
C PHE A 49 -33.26 -4.51 2.90
N ASP A 50 -33.57 -4.46 1.60
CA ASP A 50 -34.70 -3.70 1.04
C ASP A 50 -36.05 -4.17 1.63
N ASP A 51 -36.16 -5.43 2.06
CA ASP A 51 -37.34 -6.03 2.71
C ASP A 51 -37.42 -5.81 4.25
N LEU A 52 -36.42 -5.15 4.89
CA LEU A 52 -36.41 -4.92 6.35
C LEU A 52 -37.30 -3.74 6.77
N THR A 53 -37.89 -3.81 7.98
CA THR A 53 -38.52 -2.63 8.58
C THR A 53 -37.45 -1.60 8.99
N PRO A 54 -37.77 -0.28 9.07
CA PRO A 54 -36.79 0.73 9.47
C PRO A 54 -36.10 0.49 10.82
N GLU A 55 -36.79 -0.16 11.76
CA GLU A 55 -36.26 -0.56 13.07
C GLU A 55 -35.30 -1.76 12.96
N ASP A 56 -35.61 -2.76 12.12
CA ASP A 56 -34.71 -3.89 11.84
C ASP A 56 -33.47 -3.42 11.06
N HIS A 57 -33.67 -2.54 10.08
CA HIS A 57 -32.62 -1.93 9.27
C HIS A 57 -31.60 -1.19 10.15
N LYS A 58 -32.09 -0.46 11.17
CA LYS A 58 -31.29 0.20 12.20
C LYS A 58 -30.59 -0.80 13.14
N THR A 59 -31.26 -1.88 13.52
CA THR A 59 -30.71 -2.92 14.41
C THR A 59 -29.59 -3.70 13.73
N ALA A 60 -29.77 -4.08 12.46
CA ALA A 60 -28.74 -4.72 11.65
C ALA A 60 -27.51 -3.81 11.44
N THR A 61 -27.72 -2.51 11.20
CA THR A 61 -26.61 -1.54 11.11
C THR A 61 -25.86 -1.42 12.45
N SER A 62 -26.56 -1.36 13.59
CA SER A 62 -25.91 -1.30 14.91
C SER A 62 -25.09 -2.57 15.21
N LEU A 63 -25.63 -3.76 14.92
CA LEU A 63 -24.93 -5.04 15.09
C LEU A 63 -23.70 -5.23 14.18
N LEU A 64 -23.70 -4.62 12.99
CA LEU A 64 -22.60 -4.74 12.02
C LEU A 64 -21.47 -3.72 12.24
N PHE A 65 -21.73 -2.58 12.90
CA PHE A 65 -20.80 -1.44 12.92
C PHE A 65 -20.57 -0.78 14.30
N GLU A 66 -21.37 -1.09 15.33
CA GLU A 66 -21.30 -0.42 16.65
C GLU A 66 -21.26 -1.41 17.84
N GLY A 67 -20.80 -2.65 17.61
CA GLY A 67 -20.72 -3.68 18.64
C GLY A 67 -19.50 -3.57 19.55
N GLU A 68 -19.62 -2.96 20.73
CA GLU A 68 -18.74 -3.25 21.87
C GLU A 68 -19.45 -3.09 23.24
N PHE A 69 -18.82 -3.58 24.32
CA PHE A 69 -19.42 -3.86 25.62
C PHE A 69 -19.04 -2.84 26.73
N SER A 70 -19.84 -2.86 27.81
CA SER A 70 -19.47 -2.55 29.21
C SER A 70 -19.41 -1.07 29.70
N ASP A 71 -20.44 -0.70 30.46
CA ASP A 71 -20.44 -0.24 31.87
C ASP A 71 -19.46 0.86 32.39
N CYS A 72 -20.01 1.90 33.03
CA CYS A 72 -19.86 2.21 34.48
C CYS A 72 -20.45 3.58 34.92
N GLU A 73 -20.72 3.75 36.22
CA GLU A 73 -21.33 4.93 36.88
C GLU A 73 -20.36 5.52 37.96
N GLU A 74 -20.55 6.66 38.63
CA GLU A 74 -21.67 7.62 38.79
C GLU A 74 -21.14 9.08 38.48
N PRO A 75 -21.20 10.18 39.28
CA PRO A 75 -21.95 10.54 40.50
C PRO A 75 -22.83 11.81 40.43
N GLU A 76 -23.64 12.05 41.47
CA GLU A 76 -24.47 13.26 41.63
C GLU A 76 -23.70 14.55 42.02
N GLY A 77 -24.34 15.73 41.87
CA GLY A 77 -24.15 16.82 42.85
C GLY A 77 -23.84 18.25 42.40
N SER A 78 -24.67 18.91 41.57
CA SER A 78 -24.95 20.38 41.70
C SER A 78 -26.02 20.88 40.71
N GLN A 79 -26.83 21.87 41.10
CA GLN A 79 -27.87 22.47 40.24
C GLN A 79 -27.58 23.93 39.84
N PRO A 80 -27.21 24.22 38.59
CA PRO A 80 -27.30 25.58 38.05
C PRO A 80 -28.76 25.95 37.76
N ARG A 81 -29.13 27.23 37.99
CA ARG A 81 -30.50 27.74 37.75
C ARG A 81 -30.91 27.56 36.29
N LYS A 82 -31.83 26.62 36.05
CA LYS A 82 -32.35 26.27 34.71
C LYS A 82 -33.09 27.47 34.09
N LYS A 83 -32.44 28.18 33.15
CA LYS A 83 -33.20 28.81 32.05
C LYS A 83 -34.07 27.71 31.43
N ARG A 84 -35.34 28.01 31.16
CA ARG A 84 -36.32 27.03 30.67
C ARG A 84 -36.10 26.72 29.18
N VAL A 85 -34.94 26.14 28.87
CA VAL A 85 -34.63 25.57 27.56
C VAL A 85 -35.73 24.57 27.26
N ARG A 86 -36.50 24.83 26.20
CA ARG A 86 -37.50 23.90 25.71
C ARG A 86 -36.72 22.64 25.32
N ASN A 87 -36.98 21.52 25.99
CA ASN A 87 -36.38 20.25 25.58
C ASN A 87 -36.80 20.01 24.12
N PRO A 88 -35.85 19.95 23.16
CA PRO A 88 -36.21 19.77 21.76
C PRO A 88 -37.03 18.48 21.61
N GLY A 89 -38.08 18.55 20.80
CA GLY A 89 -38.94 17.41 20.53
C GLY A 89 -38.14 16.23 19.93
N PRO A 90 -38.67 14.99 19.91
CA PRO A 90 -37.98 13.84 19.33
C PRO A 90 -37.47 14.12 17.91
N GLU A 91 -38.28 14.80 17.08
CA GLU A 91 -37.88 15.27 15.75
C GLU A 91 -36.77 16.33 15.76
N GLU A 92 -36.80 17.32 16.66
CA GLU A 92 -35.77 18.35 16.73
C GLU A 92 -34.43 17.78 17.21
N LYS A 93 -34.47 16.80 18.14
CA LYS A 93 -33.30 16.02 18.52
C LYS A 93 -32.76 15.23 17.33
N LYS A 94 -33.63 14.53 16.58
CA LYS A 94 -33.27 13.78 15.37
C LYS A 94 -32.62 14.70 14.32
N LYS A 95 -33.30 15.79 13.92
CA LYS A 95 -32.80 16.80 12.96
C LYS A 95 -31.49 17.45 13.41
N LYS A 96 -31.30 17.70 14.71
CA LYS A 96 -30.04 18.24 15.24
C LYS A 96 -28.91 17.21 15.21
N ASN A 97 -29.20 15.92 15.46
CA ASN A 97 -28.21 14.85 15.38
C ASN A 97 -27.82 14.56 13.92
N GLU A 98 -28.80 14.43 13.02
CA GLU A 98 -28.60 14.30 11.57
C GLU A 98 -27.72 15.43 11.01
N LYS A 99 -27.98 16.68 11.41
CA LYS A 99 -27.17 17.84 10.99
C LYS A 99 -25.78 17.88 11.63
N SER A 100 -25.57 17.20 12.76
CA SER A 100 -24.27 17.02 13.39
C SER A 100 -23.46 15.91 12.72
N ILE A 101 -24.10 14.78 12.41
CA ILE A 101 -23.52 13.65 11.66
C ILE A 101 -23.16 14.11 10.24
N LEU A 102 -24.05 14.81 9.54
CA LEU A 102 -23.76 15.42 8.24
C LEU A 102 -22.59 16.40 8.31
N ARG A 103 -22.48 17.24 9.35
CA ARG A 103 -21.27 18.07 9.54
C ARG A 103 -20.01 17.24 9.79
N GLY A 104 -20.09 16.17 10.58
CA GLY A 104 -18.98 15.26 10.80
C GLY A 104 -18.50 14.57 9.52
N ILE A 105 -19.43 14.09 8.71
CA ILE A 105 -19.16 13.48 7.39
C ILE A 105 -18.62 14.52 6.42
N THR A 106 -19.31 15.67 6.26
CA THR A 106 -18.89 16.74 5.33
C THR A 106 -17.48 17.24 5.68
N ASN A 107 -17.19 17.54 6.95
CA ASN A 107 -15.85 17.96 7.37
C ASN A 107 -14.80 16.86 7.07
N LYS A 108 -15.01 15.61 7.53
CA LYS A 108 -14.08 14.51 7.24
C LYS A 108 -13.91 14.22 5.75
N SER A 109 -14.92 14.48 4.92
CA SER A 109 -14.86 14.32 3.46
C SER A 109 -14.21 15.50 2.72
N LEU A 110 -14.04 16.64 3.38
CA LEU A 110 -13.36 17.83 2.84
C LEU A 110 -11.84 17.80 3.08
N ASP A 111 -11.38 17.03 4.08
CA ASP A 111 -9.95 16.83 4.36
C ASP A 111 -9.31 15.80 3.40
N CYS A 112 -10.09 14.86 2.84
CA CYS A 112 -9.60 13.90 1.84
C CYS A 112 -9.18 14.61 0.54
N GLN A 113 -7.88 14.64 0.24
CA GLN A 113 -7.37 15.14 -1.02
C GLN A 113 -7.76 14.20 -2.19
N VAL A 114 -8.11 14.78 -3.33
CA VAL A 114 -8.32 14.04 -4.58
C VAL A 114 -6.97 13.98 -5.29
N ASN A 115 -6.19 12.95 -4.99
CA ASN A 115 -4.86 12.77 -5.56
C ASN A 115 -5.03 12.40 -7.03
N LYS A 116 -4.39 13.17 -7.92
CA LYS A 116 -4.43 12.96 -9.38
C LYS A 116 -3.04 12.59 -9.89
N ILE A 117 -2.79 11.30 -10.05
CA ILE A 117 -1.70 10.81 -10.90
C ILE A 117 -1.98 11.24 -12.35
N THR A 118 -0.97 11.72 -13.06
CA THR A 118 -1.01 11.92 -14.53
C THR A 118 0.34 11.53 -15.12
N PHE A 119 0.36 10.70 -16.15
CA PHE A 119 1.58 10.21 -16.81
C PHE A 119 1.35 10.05 -18.33
N PRO A 120 2.38 10.21 -19.18
CA PRO A 120 2.27 9.81 -20.58
C PRO A 120 2.04 8.29 -20.67
N ALA A 121 1.18 7.84 -21.58
CA ALA A 121 0.99 6.40 -21.79
C ALA A 121 2.30 5.78 -22.33
N PHE A 122 2.89 4.84 -21.58
CA PHE A 122 4.19 4.25 -21.88
C PHE A 122 4.06 2.76 -22.20
N SER A 123 4.83 2.27 -23.18
CA SER A 123 4.88 0.86 -23.56
C SER A 123 6.31 0.34 -23.46
N PHE A 124 6.59 -0.43 -22.41
CA PHE A 124 7.91 -1.04 -22.22
C PHE A 124 8.25 -2.05 -23.34
N GLU A 125 7.25 -2.69 -23.94
CA GLU A 125 7.45 -3.64 -25.03
C GLU A 125 7.82 -2.93 -26.35
N ASP A 126 7.25 -1.76 -26.64
CA ASP A 126 7.64 -0.97 -27.81
C ASP A 126 8.99 -0.27 -27.59
N GLU A 127 9.28 0.17 -26.35
CA GLU A 127 10.58 0.75 -25.96
C GLU A 127 11.70 -0.29 -26.13
N ALA A 128 11.50 -1.50 -25.59
CA ALA A 128 12.45 -2.62 -25.72
C ALA A 128 12.65 -3.09 -27.18
N LYS A 129 11.71 -2.79 -28.08
CA LYS A 129 11.81 -3.05 -29.52
C LYS A 129 12.32 -1.85 -30.33
N GLY A 130 12.59 -0.70 -29.70
CA GLY A 130 13.01 0.54 -30.37
C GLY A 130 11.93 1.20 -31.23
N ASN A 131 10.66 0.85 -31.02
CA ASN A 131 9.50 1.32 -31.79
C ASN A 131 8.66 2.39 -31.08
N TYR A 132 8.93 2.66 -29.80
CA TYR A 132 8.13 3.55 -28.99
C TYR A 132 8.09 4.97 -29.58
N LYS A 133 6.88 5.49 -29.70
CA LYS A 133 6.60 6.90 -29.99
C LYS A 133 5.82 7.43 -28.80
N HIS A 134 6.31 8.50 -28.18
CA HIS A 134 5.57 9.20 -27.13
C HIS A 134 4.17 9.56 -27.64
N PRO A 135 3.08 9.02 -27.06
CA PRO A 135 1.74 9.39 -27.46
C PRO A 135 1.33 10.70 -26.76
N ASP A 136 0.54 11.53 -27.44
CA ASP A 136 -0.09 12.71 -26.83
C ASP A 136 -1.09 12.33 -25.71
N GLN A 137 -1.43 11.04 -25.59
CA GLN A 137 -2.34 10.51 -24.58
C GLN A 137 -1.68 10.46 -23.19
N GLN A 138 -2.13 11.37 -22.32
CA GLN A 138 -1.89 11.26 -20.89
C GLN A 138 -2.93 10.31 -20.26
N LEU A 139 -2.44 9.32 -19.51
CA LEU A 139 -3.25 8.54 -18.58
C LEU A 139 -3.33 9.30 -17.25
N SER A 140 -4.49 9.24 -16.60
CA SER A 140 -4.68 9.86 -15.29
C SER A 140 -5.59 9.03 -14.41
N GLN A 141 -5.17 8.83 -13.16
CA GLN A 141 -5.90 8.09 -12.14
C GLN A 141 -6.17 9.03 -10.96
N THR A 142 -7.42 9.07 -10.50
CA THR A 142 -7.85 9.88 -9.35
C THR A 142 -8.45 9.00 -8.26
N TRP A 143 -8.04 9.20 -7.01
CA TRP A 143 -8.67 8.58 -5.85
C TRP A 143 -8.76 9.59 -4.69
N ALA A 144 -9.73 9.38 -3.82
CA ALA A 144 -9.90 10.18 -2.60
C ALA A 144 -9.23 9.48 -1.43
N ASP A 145 -8.14 10.07 -0.94
CA ASP A 145 -7.34 9.59 0.18
C ASP A 145 -6.55 10.77 0.73
N ASP A 146 -6.53 10.95 2.05
CA ASP A 146 -5.57 11.85 2.67
C ASP A 146 -4.25 11.08 2.80
N ILE A 147 -3.48 11.00 1.70
CA ILE A 147 -2.21 10.25 1.65
C ILE A 147 -1.28 10.64 2.80
N PRO A 148 -1.08 11.93 3.14
CA PRO A 148 -0.33 12.31 4.34
C PRO A 148 -0.85 11.69 5.64
N CYS A 149 -2.17 11.71 5.88
CA CYS A 149 -2.78 11.11 7.08
C CYS A 149 -2.70 9.57 7.07
N SER A 150 -3.00 8.93 5.93
CA SER A 150 -2.89 7.48 5.72
C SER A 150 -1.46 6.99 5.92
N ALA A 151 -0.46 7.66 5.31
CA ALA A 151 0.96 7.40 5.51
C ALA A 151 1.39 7.58 6.98
N LYS A 152 0.98 8.67 7.64
CA LYS A 152 1.26 8.89 9.07
C LYS A 152 0.63 7.81 9.96
N SER A 153 -0.57 7.35 9.62
CA SER A 153 -1.24 6.23 10.29
C SER A 153 -0.46 4.93 10.13
N TYR A 154 -0.01 4.60 8.90
CA TYR A 154 0.80 3.42 8.64
C TYR A 154 2.17 3.47 9.33
N TYR A 155 2.84 4.63 9.35
CA TYR A 155 4.08 4.84 10.07
C TYR A 155 3.91 4.57 11.57
N ASN A 156 2.91 5.18 12.21
CA ASN A 156 2.60 4.98 13.62
C ASN A 156 2.29 3.51 13.93
N PHE A 157 1.43 2.88 13.12
CA PHE A 157 1.08 1.47 13.28
C PHE A 157 2.32 0.56 13.17
N ILE A 158 3.18 0.77 12.17
CA ILE A 158 4.38 -0.06 11.97
C ILE A 158 5.39 0.16 13.10
N LYS A 159 5.52 1.40 13.60
CA LYS A 159 6.36 1.73 14.77
C LYS A 159 5.89 0.94 15.99
N GLU A 160 4.59 0.92 16.29
CA GLU A 160 4.02 0.12 17.37
C GLU A 160 4.18 -1.40 17.12
N TYR A 161 3.79 -1.90 15.95
CA TYR A 161 3.91 -3.31 15.57
C TYR A 161 5.35 -3.83 15.73
N SER A 162 6.35 -3.01 15.38
CA SER A 162 7.77 -3.38 15.51
C SER A 162 8.23 -3.65 16.94
N THR A 163 7.51 -3.17 17.97
CA THR A 163 7.80 -3.49 19.38
C THR A 163 7.48 -4.95 19.71
N VAL A 164 6.40 -5.49 19.13
CA VAL A 164 5.92 -6.87 19.30
C VAL A 164 6.59 -7.79 18.27
N ALA A 165 6.54 -7.41 17.01
CA ALA A 165 7.30 -7.99 15.92
C ALA A 165 8.68 -7.33 15.82
N LYS A 166 9.55 -7.56 16.81
CA LYS A 166 10.96 -7.12 16.78
C LYS A 166 11.62 -7.50 15.44
N PRO A 167 12.07 -6.51 14.62
CA PRO A 167 12.63 -6.77 13.28
C PRO A 167 13.98 -7.49 13.31
N SER A 168 14.33 -8.15 12.21
CA SER A 168 15.60 -8.85 12.02
C SER A 168 16.69 -7.93 11.47
N LYS A 169 17.84 -7.83 12.17
CA LYS A 169 19.08 -7.23 11.63
C LYS A 169 19.92 -8.22 10.80
N VAL A 170 19.41 -9.44 10.60
CA VAL A 170 19.99 -10.51 9.79
C VAL A 170 19.18 -10.67 8.50
N SER A 171 19.85 -10.80 7.36
CA SER A 171 19.20 -11.00 6.06
C SER A 171 18.56 -12.40 5.94
N ALA A 172 17.72 -12.61 4.92
CA ALA A 172 17.16 -13.93 4.62
C ALA A 172 18.22 -15.03 4.37
N THR A 173 19.45 -14.67 3.99
CA THR A 173 20.56 -15.64 3.83
C THR A 173 21.22 -16.04 5.15
N GLY A 174 20.78 -15.52 6.30
CA GLY A 174 21.43 -15.73 7.60
C GLY A 174 22.72 -14.93 7.79
N SER A 175 23.22 -14.25 6.75
CA SER A 175 24.30 -13.28 6.88
C SER A 175 23.79 -12.00 7.58
N ALA A 176 24.53 -11.55 8.59
CA ALA A 176 24.26 -10.27 9.23
C ALA A 176 24.50 -9.13 8.22
N ALA A 177 23.52 -8.24 8.08
CA ALA A 177 23.57 -7.13 7.11
C ALA A 177 24.46 -5.98 7.62
N LYS A 178 25.74 -6.28 7.84
CA LYS A 178 26.73 -5.39 8.46
C LYS A 178 26.83 -4.09 7.67
N GLY A 179 26.47 -2.98 8.30
CA GLY A 179 26.51 -1.64 7.70
C GLY A 179 25.30 -1.25 6.84
N GLN A 180 24.31 -2.13 6.65
CA GLN A 180 23.07 -1.79 5.93
C GLN A 180 21.96 -1.22 6.84
N TYR A 181 21.95 -1.56 8.14
CA TYR A 181 20.98 -1.00 9.08
C TYR A 181 21.60 0.15 9.88
N ILE A 182 21.03 1.35 9.76
CA ILE A 182 21.42 2.51 10.55
C ILE A 182 20.76 2.38 11.93
N VAL A 183 21.59 2.23 12.97
CA VAL A 183 21.14 2.08 14.36
C VAL A 183 21.35 3.40 15.08
N ARG A 184 20.28 3.93 15.67
CA ARG A 184 20.24 5.13 16.52
C ARG A 184 19.48 4.76 17.80
N ASP A 185 19.78 5.39 18.94
CA ASP A 185 19.39 4.87 20.26
C ASP A 185 17.88 4.89 20.53
N ASP A 186 17.13 5.72 19.82
CA ASP A 186 15.69 5.92 19.89
C ASP A 186 14.90 5.25 18.75
N GLN A 187 15.59 4.65 17.76
CA GLN A 187 14.98 4.20 16.50
C GLN A 187 15.07 2.69 16.28
N THR A 188 14.05 2.14 15.61
CA THR A 188 14.01 0.73 15.26
C THR A 188 14.72 0.51 13.93
N ALA A 189 15.56 -0.54 13.87
CA ALA A 189 16.33 -0.88 12.68
C ALA A 189 16.33 -2.40 12.45
N GLY A 190 16.09 -2.83 11.21
CA GLY A 190 15.94 -4.23 10.81
C GLY A 190 14.84 -4.41 9.76
N MET A 191 14.48 -5.66 9.46
CA MET A 191 13.46 -6.02 8.48
C MET A 191 12.39 -6.94 9.07
N LEU A 192 11.15 -6.80 8.61
CA LEU A 192 10.06 -7.75 8.82
C LEU A 192 9.58 -8.30 7.47
N CYS A 193 9.64 -9.63 7.33
CA CYS A 193 9.11 -10.32 6.15
C CYS A 193 7.66 -10.76 6.41
N LEU A 194 6.73 -10.15 5.67
CA LEU A 194 5.28 -10.32 5.78
C LEU A 194 4.71 -10.95 4.50
N SER A 195 5.41 -11.96 3.98
CA SER A 195 4.99 -12.69 2.78
C SER A 195 3.97 -13.79 3.11
N ARG A 196 2.78 -13.71 2.51
CA ARG A 196 1.65 -14.66 2.77
C ARG A 196 1.98 -16.05 2.26
N TYR A 197 2.74 -16.09 1.17
CA TYR A 197 3.48 -17.22 0.64
C TYR A 197 4.96 -16.90 0.86
N TRP A 198 5.77 -17.84 1.36
CA TRP A 198 7.22 -17.77 1.28
C TRP A 198 7.74 -19.14 0.82
N HIS A 199 8.50 -19.12 -0.27
CA HIS A 199 9.28 -20.27 -0.77
C HIS A 199 10.73 -19.85 -1.09
N ALA A 200 11.11 -18.65 -0.65
CA ALA A 200 12.43 -18.08 -0.83
C ALA A 200 13.45 -18.63 0.23
N LEU A 201 14.64 -18.02 0.24
CA LEU A 201 15.83 -18.42 1.00
C LEU A 201 15.53 -18.95 2.41
N GLY A 202 16.11 -20.12 2.73
CA GLY A 202 16.07 -20.76 4.06
C GLY A 202 15.14 -21.97 4.18
N GLN A 203 14.32 -22.28 3.17
CA GLN A 203 13.56 -23.55 3.10
C GLN A 203 14.36 -24.65 2.41
N SER A 204 14.00 -25.93 2.67
CA SER A 204 14.58 -27.04 1.90
C SER A 204 14.01 -27.04 0.47
N LYS A 205 14.88 -27.31 -0.50
CA LYS A 205 14.49 -27.54 -1.90
C LYS A 205 13.58 -28.75 -2.07
N ASP A 206 13.65 -29.70 -1.12
CA ASP A 206 12.85 -30.93 -1.13
C ASP A 206 11.41 -30.70 -0.65
N ASN A 207 11.09 -29.51 -0.13
CA ASN A 207 9.73 -29.12 0.23
C ASN A 207 9.11 -28.25 -0.89
N PRO A 208 8.19 -28.79 -1.71
CA PRO A 208 7.49 -28.01 -2.74
C PRO A 208 6.36 -27.14 -2.15
N TYR A 209 6.07 -27.25 -0.85
CA TYR A 209 5.00 -26.49 -0.21
C TYR A 209 5.52 -25.17 0.38
N PRO A 210 5.03 -24.02 -0.10
CA PRO A 210 5.29 -22.74 0.55
C PRO A 210 4.65 -22.73 1.95
N VAL A 211 5.20 -21.89 2.82
CA VAL A 211 4.56 -21.56 4.10
C VAL A 211 4.58 -20.04 4.30
N PRO A 212 3.67 -19.47 5.11
CA PRO A 212 3.72 -18.05 5.43
C PRO A 212 5.06 -17.66 6.05
N ALA A 213 5.51 -16.43 5.75
CA ALA A 213 6.78 -15.92 6.26
C ALA A 213 6.84 -16.01 7.80
N ARG A 214 8.01 -16.42 8.32
CA ARG A 214 8.19 -16.77 9.74
C ARG A 214 7.72 -15.67 10.70
N ASP A 215 7.93 -14.40 10.35
CA ASP A 215 7.58 -13.29 11.25
C ASP A 215 6.06 -13.10 11.44
N ILE A 216 5.23 -13.59 10.50
CA ILE A 216 3.76 -13.71 10.65
C ILE A 216 3.40 -14.75 11.72
N ILE A 217 3.97 -15.97 11.63
CA ILE A 217 3.50 -17.15 12.38
C ILE A 217 4.30 -17.46 13.66
N ARG A 218 5.36 -16.70 13.97
CA ARG A 218 6.27 -16.97 15.11
C ARG A 218 5.60 -16.96 16.49
N SER A 219 4.48 -16.26 16.67
CA SER A 219 3.65 -16.33 17.88
C SER A 219 2.23 -15.82 17.59
N GLY A 220 1.25 -16.24 18.38
CA GLY A 220 -0.14 -15.77 18.25
C GLY A 220 -0.28 -14.25 18.33
N ALA A 221 0.52 -13.59 19.17
CA ALA A 221 0.57 -12.13 19.25
C ALA A 221 1.06 -11.49 17.92
N ARG A 222 2.16 -11.99 17.34
CA ARG A 222 2.66 -11.50 16.04
C ARG A 222 1.68 -11.75 14.90
N HIS A 223 0.97 -12.89 14.95
CA HIS A 223 -0.06 -13.24 13.97
C HIS A 223 -1.27 -12.31 14.06
N ASN A 224 -1.79 -12.05 15.27
CA ASN A 224 -2.91 -11.12 15.47
C ASN A 224 -2.56 -9.70 15.00
N TRP A 225 -1.35 -9.23 15.32
CA TRP A 225 -0.84 -7.95 14.83
C TRP A 225 -0.65 -7.91 13.30
N PHE A 226 -0.27 -9.02 12.67
CA PHE A 226 -0.23 -9.12 11.21
C PHE A 226 -1.64 -9.03 10.58
N LEU A 227 -2.65 -9.69 11.16
CA LEU A 227 -4.03 -9.57 10.66
C LEU A 227 -4.55 -8.12 10.81
N HIS A 228 -4.26 -7.46 11.93
CA HIS A 228 -4.58 -6.04 12.12
C HIS A 228 -3.82 -5.14 11.12
N TYR A 229 -2.55 -5.45 10.80
CA TYR A 229 -1.79 -4.77 9.76
C TYR A 229 -2.43 -4.90 8.37
N LEU A 230 -2.94 -6.10 8.00
CA LEU A 230 -3.66 -6.30 6.74
C LEU A 230 -4.93 -5.43 6.68
N GLN A 231 -5.71 -5.38 7.77
CA GLN A 231 -6.91 -4.55 7.88
C GLN A 231 -6.60 -3.05 7.71
N VAL A 232 -5.60 -2.53 8.43
CA VAL A 232 -5.18 -1.12 8.35
C VAL A 232 -4.65 -0.77 6.95
N THR A 233 -3.90 -1.66 6.31
CA THR A 233 -3.27 -1.39 5.00
C THR A 233 -4.14 -1.74 3.78
N GLN A 234 -5.40 -2.15 3.94
CA GLN A 234 -6.26 -2.47 2.78
C GLN A 234 -6.42 -1.32 1.78
N LEU A 235 -6.40 -0.06 2.22
CA LEU A 235 -6.48 1.10 1.32
C LEU A 235 -5.22 1.19 0.45
N LEU A 236 -4.04 1.15 1.08
CA LEU A 236 -2.74 1.05 0.38
C LEU A 236 -2.71 -0.12 -0.62
N SER A 237 -3.17 -1.31 -0.22
CA SER A 237 -3.28 -2.48 -1.11
C SER A 237 -4.12 -2.19 -2.36
N ARG A 238 -5.28 -1.54 -2.20
CA ARG A 238 -6.16 -1.18 -3.31
C ARG A 238 -5.54 -0.09 -4.20
N SER A 239 -4.91 0.93 -3.62
CA SER A 239 -4.21 1.99 -4.36
C SER A 239 -3.04 1.42 -5.18
N ILE A 240 -2.24 0.53 -4.60
CA ILE A 240 -1.13 -0.15 -5.30
C ILE A 240 -1.66 -1.01 -6.46
N ASN A 241 -2.72 -1.77 -6.25
CA ASN A 241 -3.36 -2.54 -7.32
C ASN A 241 -3.89 -1.62 -8.46
N GLN A 242 -4.49 -0.48 -8.12
CA GLN A 242 -5.01 0.47 -9.12
C GLN A 242 -3.90 1.14 -9.93
N VAL A 243 -2.80 1.54 -9.28
CA VAL A 243 -1.63 2.09 -10.00
C VAL A 243 -1.02 1.02 -10.90
N LEU A 244 -0.89 -0.23 -10.43
CA LEU A 244 -0.40 -1.33 -11.26
C LEU A 244 -1.27 -1.56 -12.50
N HIS A 245 -2.60 -1.59 -12.34
CA HIS A 245 -3.55 -1.69 -13.44
C HIS A 245 -3.42 -0.53 -14.44
N ALA A 246 -3.12 0.69 -13.97
CA ALA A 246 -2.99 1.85 -14.82
C ALA A 246 -1.65 1.92 -15.59
N ILE A 247 -0.55 1.41 -15.02
CA ILE A 247 0.79 1.46 -15.65
C ILE A 247 1.13 0.20 -16.47
N ASP A 248 0.57 -0.96 -16.13
CA ASP A 248 0.83 -2.24 -16.81
C ASP A 248 -0.40 -3.17 -16.69
N PRO A 249 -1.48 -2.95 -17.48
CA PRO A 249 -2.66 -3.79 -17.47
C PRO A 249 -2.35 -5.27 -17.75
N GLY A 250 -1.40 -5.54 -18.64
CA GLY A 250 -1.02 -6.89 -19.02
C GLY A 250 -0.30 -7.65 -17.90
N PHE A 251 0.51 -6.98 -17.07
CA PHE A 251 1.03 -7.58 -15.84
C PHE A 251 -0.04 -7.68 -14.75
N TYR A 252 -0.93 -6.70 -14.64
CA TYR A 252 -2.06 -6.72 -13.70
C TYR A 252 -2.98 -7.94 -13.91
N GLU A 253 -3.33 -8.25 -15.16
CA GLU A 253 -4.08 -9.48 -15.51
C GLU A 253 -3.32 -10.74 -15.10
N LYS A 254 -2.03 -10.84 -15.45
CA LYS A 254 -1.18 -11.99 -15.11
C LYS A 254 -1.06 -12.22 -13.60
N ILE A 255 -0.86 -11.16 -12.80
CA ILE A 255 -0.72 -11.29 -11.34
C ILE A 255 -2.08 -11.49 -10.64
N THR A 256 -3.17 -11.03 -11.23
CA THR A 256 -4.54 -11.40 -10.81
C THR A 256 -4.76 -12.90 -11.03
N HIS A 257 -4.42 -13.41 -12.22
CA HIS A 257 -4.53 -14.84 -12.52
C HIS A 257 -3.61 -15.71 -11.65
N LEU A 258 -2.37 -15.26 -11.41
CA LEU A 258 -1.47 -15.90 -10.44
C LEU A 258 -2.14 -16.00 -9.07
N ARG A 259 -2.75 -14.91 -8.60
CA ARG A 259 -3.44 -14.86 -7.30
C ARG A 259 -4.57 -15.90 -7.21
N GLU A 260 -5.38 -16.04 -8.24
CA GLU A 260 -6.43 -17.07 -8.32
C GLU A 260 -5.84 -18.49 -8.16
N VAL A 261 -4.83 -18.84 -8.98
CA VAL A 261 -4.20 -20.16 -8.97
C VAL A 261 -3.54 -20.48 -7.63
N VAL A 262 -2.92 -19.49 -6.97
CA VAL A 262 -2.26 -19.72 -5.66
C VAL A 262 -3.25 -19.75 -4.50
N GLU A 263 -4.41 -19.10 -4.60
CA GLU A 263 -5.51 -19.27 -3.64
C GLU A 263 -6.17 -20.65 -3.75
N GLU A 264 -6.34 -21.20 -4.95
CA GLU A 264 -6.80 -22.58 -5.13
C GLU A 264 -5.79 -23.60 -4.58
N LYS A 265 -4.50 -23.38 -4.83
CA LYS A 265 -3.43 -24.33 -4.51
C LYS A 265 -2.95 -24.30 -3.06
N PHE A 266 -3.01 -23.15 -2.38
CA PHE A 266 -2.40 -22.96 -1.06
C PHE A 266 -3.39 -22.36 -0.03
N PRO A 267 -4.01 -23.18 0.84
CA PRO A 267 -5.04 -22.72 1.78
C PRO A 267 -4.62 -21.59 2.73
N ALA A 268 -3.34 -21.51 3.11
CA ALA A 268 -2.82 -20.41 3.93
C ALA A 268 -2.82 -19.07 3.18
N VAL A 269 -2.53 -19.08 1.87
CA VAL A 269 -2.61 -17.88 1.02
C VAL A 269 -4.07 -17.45 0.92
N LYS A 270 -4.99 -18.38 0.61
CA LYS A 270 -6.44 -18.14 0.57
C LYS A 270 -6.98 -17.51 1.85
N ALA A 271 -6.50 -17.95 3.01
CA ALA A 271 -6.90 -17.38 4.30
C ALA A 271 -6.50 -15.90 4.44
N PHE A 272 -5.25 -15.53 4.18
CA PHE A 272 -4.80 -14.12 4.27
C PHE A 272 -5.32 -13.24 3.14
N ASN A 273 -5.51 -13.81 1.95
CA ASN A 273 -6.00 -13.11 0.78
C ASN A 273 -7.44 -12.61 0.92
N ARG A 274 -8.25 -13.25 1.79
CA ARG A 274 -9.59 -12.78 2.18
C ARG A 274 -9.55 -11.34 2.72
N ASP A 275 -8.56 -11.03 3.55
CA ASP A 275 -8.49 -9.78 4.32
C ASP A 275 -7.49 -8.77 3.74
N ASP A 276 -6.62 -9.19 2.81
CA ASP A 276 -5.70 -8.32 2.07
C ASP A 276 -5.89 -8.40 0.55
N PRO A 277 -6.42 -7.34 -0.09
CA PRO A 277 -6.66 -7.33 -1.53
C PRO A 277 -5.39 -7.19 -2.38
N LEU A 278 -4.19 -6.98 -1.80
CA LEU A 278 -2.93 -6.84 -2.55
C LEU A 278 -2.72 -8.02 -3.52
N LEU A 279 -2.33 -7.75 -4.77
CA LEU A 279 -2.02 -8.80 -5.75
C LEU A 279 -0.62 -9.39 -5.58
N PHE A 280 0.34 -8.58 -5.12
CA PHE A 280 1.71 -8.99 -4.80
C PHE A 280 1.77 -10.05 -3.68
N GLU A 281 2.63 -11.06 -3.82
CA GLU A 281 2.88 -12.17 -2.86
C GLU A 281 2.88 -11.72 -1.38
N GLY A 282 3.59 -10.63 -1.11
CA GLY A 282 3.94 -10.21 0.24
C GLY A 282 4.39 -8.78 0.36
N ARG A 283 4.85 -8.45 1.57
CA ARG A 283 5.54 -7.20 1.87
C ARG A 283 6.80 -7.46 2.67
N GLU A 284 7.84 -6.67 2.43
CA GLU A 284 8.98 -6.54 3.33
C GLU A 284 9.05 -5.11 3.84
N ILE A 285 8.97 -4.97 5.17
CA ILE A 285 9.08 -3.69 5.86
C ILE A 285 10.52 -3.56 6.33
N PHE A 286 11.23 -2.60 5.75
CA PHE A 286 12.59 -2.25 6.12
C PHE A 286 12.58 -1.01 7.00
N LEU A 287 13.17 -1.09 8.19
CA LEU A 287 13.31 0.01 9.14
C LEU A 287 14.79 0.42 9.20
N ASN A 288 15.07 1.69 8.91
CA ASN A 288 16.41 2.27 8.79
C ASN A 288 17.39 1.45 7.93
N TRP A 289 16.92 0.90 6.80
CA TRP A 289 17.75 0.15 5.86
C TRP A 289 18.29 1.03 4.72
N LYS A 290 19.59 0.95 4.51
CA LYS A 290 20.33 1.51 3.37
C LYS A 290 20.83 0.37 2.50
N SER A 291 20.38 0.34 1.25
CA SER A 291 20.84 -0.64 0.25
C SER A 291 22.07 -0.16 -0.51
N GLY A 292 22.92 -1.11 -0.91
CA GLY A 292 23.94 -0.86 -1.93
C GLY A 292 23.37 -0.99 -3.34
N PRO A 293 24.14 -0.68 -4.40
CA PRO A 293 23.70 -0.83 -5.78
C PRO A 293 23.47 -2.31 -6.11
N HIS A 294 22.21 -2.69 -6.33
CA HIS A 294 21.77 -4.07 -6.51
C HIS A 294 20.60 -4.18 -7.51
N VAL A 295 20.16 -5.42 -7.77
CA VAL A 295 18.93 -5.78 -8.50
C VAL A 295 18.26 -6.93 -7.76
N ASP A 296 16.94 -6.99 -7.78
CA ASP A 296 16.15 -7.93 -6.99
C ASP A 296 16.14 -9.31 -7.64
N ARG A 297 17.22 -10.07 -7.46
CA ARG A 297 17.50 -11.31 -8.22
C ARG A 297 16.44 -12.41 -8.08
N GLN A 298 15.52 -12.29 -7.13
CA GLN A 298 14.47 -13.26 -6.86
C GLN A 298 13.16 -12.92 -7.59
N ASP A 299 12.98 -11.67 -8.04
CA ASP A 299 11.82 -11.23 -8.80
C ASP A 299 11.87 -11.74 -10.26
N PRO A 300 10.72 -11.89 -10.94
CA PRO A 300 10.67 -12.13 -12.37
C PRO A 300 11.28 -10.98 -13.17
N GLN A 301 11.77 -11.27 -14.39
CA GLN A 301 12.33 -10.24 -15.27
C GLN A 301 11.30 -9.15 -15.59
N MET A 302 10.07 -9.56 -15.93
CA MET A 302 8.94 -8.66 -16.19
C MET A 302 8.09 -8.41 -14.92
N GLY A 303 8.67 -8.66 -13.74
CA GLY A 303 8.06 -8.30 -12.46
C GLY A 303 8.06 -6.80 -12.21
N TRP A 304 7.16 -6.37 -11.33
CA TRP A 304 7.19 -5.05 -10.68
C TRP A 304 7.40 -5.24 -9.18
N VAL A 305 8.00 -4.25 -8.54
CA VAL A 305 7.98 -4.03 -7.09
C VAL A 305 7.47 -2.62 -6.82
N ALA A 306 6.57 -2.47 -5.83
CA ALA A 306 6.06 -1.18 -5.39
C ALA A 306 6.65 -0.81 -4.02
N LEU A 307 7.48 0.23 -4.00
CA LEU A 307 8.16 0.76 -2.82
C LEU A 307 7.36 1.94 -2.25
N MET A 308 6.75 1.78 -1.07
CA MET A 308 6.20 2.92 -0.31
C MET A 308 7.22 3.41 0.72
N ALA A 309 7.46 4.72 0.79
CA ALA A 309 8.25 5.33 1.85
C ALA A 309 7.37 5.92 2.98
N LEU A 310 7.84 5.80 4.22
CA LEU A 310 7.16 6.23 5.43
C LEU A 310 8.19 6.74 6.46
N GLY A 311 7.77 7.66 7.33
CA GLY A 311 8.62 8.19 8.40
C GLY A 311 8.60 9.70 8.47
N GLU A 312 9.62 10.26 9.11
CA GLU A 312 9.76 11.70 9.38
C GLU A 312 11.13 12.19 8.86
N PHE A 313 11.57 11.67 7.70
CA PHE A 313 12.94 11.79 7.16
C PHE A 313 13.02 12.66 5.89
N THR A 314 14.22 13.17 5.62
CA THR A 314 14.59 13.97 4.43
C THR A 314 15.71 13.28 3.63
N GLY A 315 15.60 13.27 2.30
CA GLY A 315 16.56 12.60 1.42
C GLY A 315 16.21 11.12 1.20
N GLY A 316 17.18 10.21 1.23
CA GLY A 316 16.90 8.77 1.07
C GLY A 316 16.44 8.37 -0.33
N ASN A 317 16.79 9.18 -1.35
CA ASN A 317 16.42 9.02 -2.75
C ASN A 317 16.70 7.60 -3.29
N LEU A 318 15.84 7.14 -4.21
CA LEU A 318 16.09 5.95 -5.01
C LEU A 318 17.00 6.31 -6.19
N HIS A 319 18.29 5.97 -6.06
CA HIS A 319 19.27 6.20 -7.11
C HIS A 319 19.37 5.00 -8.06
N CYS A 320 19.14 5.24 -9.35
CA CYS A 320 19.17 4.23 -10.40
C CYS A 320 20.36 4.49 -11.35
N PRO A 321 21.60 4.14 -10.96
CA PRO A 321 22.82 4.56 -11.65
C PRO A 321 22.89 4.17 -13.13
N GLN A 322 22.27 3.06 -13.54
CA GLN A 322 22.27 2.63 -14.95
C GLN A 322 21.42 3.53 -15.87
N LEU A 323 20.55 4.35 -15.28
CA LEU A 323 19.69 5.32 -15.99
C LEU A 323 20.18 6.77 -15.79
N GLY A 324 21.22 6.99 -14.97
CA GLY A 324 21.64 8.32 -14.52
C GLY A 324 20.65 9.01 -13.58
N LEU A 325 19.60 8.32 -13.11
CA LEU A 325 18.49 8.91 -12.36
C LEU A 325 18.72 8.90 -10.85
N ASP A 326 18.14 9.91 -10.19
CA ASP A 326 18.04 10.01 -8.73
C ASP A 326 16.63 10.48 -8.40
N VAL A 327 15.80 9.58 -7.88
CA VAL A 327 14.36 9.82 -7.73
C VAL A 327 14.06 10.16 -6.27
N GLY A 328 13.40 11.29 -6.03
CA GLY A 328 12.86 11.66 -4.72
C GLY A 328 11.89 10.59 -4.22
N LEU A 329 11.95 10.30 -2.92
CA LEU A 329 11.20 9.23 -2.28
C LEU A 329 10.87 9.66 -0.85
N GLU A 330 9.94 10.60 -0.74
CA GLU A 330 9.56 11.29 0.50
C GLU A 330 8.51 10.48 1.30
N PRO A 331 8.26 10.79 2.59
CA PRO A 331 7.21 10.12 3.37
C PRO A 331 5.82 10.22 2.71
N GLY A 332 5.28 9.08 2.27
CA GLY A 332 4.01 8.98 1.54
C GLY A 332 4.15 8.65 0.05
N ASP A 333 5.34 8.82 -0.56
CA ASP A 333 5.58 8.44 -1.96
C ASP A 333 5.48 6.92 -2.17
N VAL A 334 5.03 6.54 -3.37
CA VAL A 334 5.04 5.17 -3.87
C VAL A 334 5.73 5.13 -5.24
N ILE A 335 6.86 4.43 -5.34
CA ILE A 335 7.58 4.19 -6.61
C ILE A 335 7.35 2.76 -7.08
N PHE A 336 6.96 2.60 -8.34
CA PHE A 336 6.97 1.31 -9.04
C PHE A 336 8.25 1.19 -9.88
N LEU A 337 8.97 0.07 -9.74
CA LEU A 337 10.11 -0.26 -10.62
C LEU A 337 10.14 -1.75 -10.98
N ARG A 338 10.83 -2.08 -12.08
CA ARG A 338 11.20 -3.47 -12.42
C ARG A 338 12.51 -3.84 -11.73
N GLY A 339 12.44 -4.16 -10.44
CA GLY A 339 13.60 -4.38 -9.55
C GLY A 339 14.64 -5.39 -10.07
N ARG A 340 14.19 -6.39 -10.83
CA ARG A 340 15.04 -7.38 -11.51
C ARG A 340 15.95 -6.81 -12.62
N ILE A 341 15.50 -5.74 -13.27
CA ILE A 341 16.14 -5.10 -14.44
C ILE A 341 16.83 -3.79 -14.05
N VAL A 342 16.21 -2.99 -13.18
CA VAL A 342 16.69 -1.66 -12.80
C VAL A 342 17.64 -1.75 -11.63
N ARG A 343 18.96 -1.61 -11.89
CA ARG A 343 19.94 -1.48 -10.81
C ARG A 343 19.70 -0.21 -10.03
N HIS A 344 19.47 -0.36 -8.73
CA HIS A 344 19.09 0.73 -7.85
C HIS A 344 19.73 0.60 -6.45
N GLN A 345 19.69 1.71 -5.69
CA GLN A 345 20.11 1.80 -4.29
C GLN A 345 19.34 2.91 -3.58
N ILE A 346 19.30 2.87 -2.25
CA ILE A 346 18.83 3.96 -1.39
C ILE A 346 20.03 4.83 -0.99
N LYS A 347 19.97 6.13 -1.27
CA LYS A 347 20.95 7.11 -0.79
C LYS A 347 20.83 7.34 0.72
N ASP A 348 21.80 8.05 1.30
CA ASP A 348 21.68 8.54 2.68
C ASP A 348 20.48 9.48 2.85
N TRP A 349 19.93 9.48 4.06
CA TRP A 349 18.93 10.41 4.56
C TRP A 349 19.43 11.04 5.86
N ASP A 350 18.67 11.97 6.42
CA ASP A 350 18.93 12.61 7.71
C ASP A 350 18.86 11.64 8.91
N GLU A 351 18.95 12.18 10.13
CA GLU A 351 19.07 11.38 11.35
C GLU A 351 17.74 10.75 11.83
N GLU A 352 16.66 10.87 11.05
CA GLU A 352 15.32 10.44 11.44
C GLU A 352 14.95 9.00 11.02
N GLN A 353 13.88 8.49 11.62
CA GLN A 353 13.35 7.14 11.36
C GLN A 353 12.76 7.06 9.95
N ARG A 354 13.42 6.27 9.09
CA ARG A 354 12.94 5.92 7.75
C ARG A 354 12.40 4.50 7.71
N ILE A 355 11.24 4.31 7.09
CA ILE A 355 10.62 3.02 6.82
C ILE A 355 10.34 2.91 5.32
N LEU A 356 10.63 1.74 4.74
CA LEU A 356 10.37 1.41 3.35
C LEU A 356 9.56 0.10 3.31
N ILE A 357 8.43 0.09 2.60
CA ILE A 357 7.62 -1.12 2.39
C ILE A 357 7.76 -1.53 0.92
N ALA A 358 8.45 -2.64 0.66
CA ALA A 358 8.47 -3.26 -0.66
C ALA A 358 7.30 -4.23 -0.80
N HIS A 359 6.48 -4.07 -1.84
CA HIS A 359 5.42 -4.99 -2.23
C HIS A 359 5.89 -5.73 -3.49
N PHE A 360 6.18 -7.03 -3.37
CA PHE A 360 6.93 -7.79 -4.37
C PHE A 360 6.24 -9.12 -4.71
N THR A 361 6.73 -9.81 -5.74
CA THR A 361 6.40 -11.21 -6.01
C THR A 361 7.61 -11.93 -6.57
N HIS A 362 8.03 -13.01 -5.93
CA HIS A 362 9.18 -13.78 -6.35
C HIS A 362 8.87 -14.73 -7.50
N THR A 363 9.89 -15.02 -8.31
CA THR A 363 9.84 -16.00 -9.41
C THR A 363 9.33 -17.37 -8.93
N CYS A 364 9.70 -17.80 -7.71
CA CYS A 364 9.26 -19.09 -7.17
C CYS A 364 7.74 -19.19 -6.94
N LEU A 365 7.02 -18.07 -6.74
CA LEU A 365 5.54 -18.09 -6.73
C LEU A 365 4.99 -18.47 -8.12
N TRP A 366 5.54 -17.87 -9.18
CA TRP A 366 5.15 -18.16 -10.56
C TRP A 366 5.53 -19.59 -10.97
N GLU A 367 6.74 -20.05 -10.62
CA GLU A 367 7.18 -21.43 -10.83
C GLU A 367 6.28 -22.43 -10.10
N ALA A 368 5.93 -22.17 -8.84
CA ALA A 368 5.04 -23.02 -8.05
C ALA A 368 3.58 -23.00 -8.57
N ALA A 369 3.17 -21.95 -9.28
CA ALA A 369 1.90 -21.89 -10.00
C ALA A 369 1.96 -22.54 -11.40
N GLY A 370 3.16 -22.72 -11.98
CA GLY A 370 3.35 -23.16 -13.38
C GLY A 370 3.16 -22.05 -14.41
N LEU A 371 3.34 -20.79 -13.99
CA LEU A 371 3.08 -19.56 -14.76
C LEU A 371 4.36 -18.75 -15.05
N GLU A 372 5.55 -19.30 -14.78
CA GLU A 372 6.84 -18.61 -14.88
C GLU A 372 7.11 -17.99 -16.26
N LYS A 373 6.61 -18.63 -17.33
CA LYS A 373 6.73 -18.17 -18.72
C LYS A 373 5.92 -16.90 -19.02
N GLN A 374 4.99 -16.50 -18.16
CA GLN A 374 4.22 -15.27 -18.36
C GLN A 374 5.01 -13.99 -18.01
N VAL A 375 6.12 -14.14 -17.27
CA VAL A 375 6.89 -13.04 -16.65
C VAL A 375 8.41 -13.11 -16.88
N SER A 376 8.84 -14.01 -17.75
CA SER A 376 10.19 -14.09 -18.32
C SER A 376 10.26 -13.38 -19.69
N ILE A 377 11.48 -13.12 -20.16
CA ILE A 377 11.80 -12.58 -21.50
C ILE A 377 12.34 -13.70 -22.39
#